data_AF-A0A956BIC7-F1
#
_entry.id   AF-A0A956BIC7-F1
#
_cell.length_a   1.000
_cell.length_b   1.000
_cell.length_c   1.000
_cell.angle_alpha   90.00
_cell.angle_beta   90.00
_cell.angle_gamma   90.00
#
_symmetry.space_group_name_H-M   'P 1'
#
loop_
_entity.id
_entity.type
_entity.pdbx_description
1 polymer ?
#
loop_
_entity_poly.entity_id
_entity_poly.type
_entity_poly.pdbx_seq_one_letter_code
_entity_poly.pdbx_strand_id
1 'polypeptide(L)'
;LSLFHDNQPEPEPSDRDGDGYLDEVDGCPDEPEDFDGWNDDDGCPDPDNDNDTILDVDDACPDNPEDIDGFEDTDGCPDSDNDRDGIPDPRDDCPNDPEDLDGWEDDDGCPDPDNDDDGILDVDDSCPNQPETFNGVDDTDGCPDSALVTVTCDRIEIDDRIYFETDSDVIQPRSFPLLNELAAVMIMRDDILL
;
A
#
# COMPACT_ATOMS: atom_id res chain seq x y z
N LEU A 1 26.38 63.78 63.51
CA LEU A 1 27.15 62.52 63.44
C LEU A 1 26.55 61.72 62.31
N SER A 2 27.39 61.45 61.31
CA SER A 2 27.02 61.07 59.94
C SER A 2 26.40 59.68 59.86
N LEU A 3 25.35 59.55 59.03
CA LEU A 3 24.83 58.28 58.53
C LEU A 3 25.82 57.73 57.51
N PHE A 4 26.48 56.62 57.83
CA PHE A 4 27.15 55.80 56.81
C PHE A 4 26.08 54.90 56.20
N HIS A 5 25.72 55.16 54.95
CA HIS A 5 25.00 54.20 54.13
C HIS A 5 26.08 53.34 53.48
N ASP A 6 26.15 52.07 53.84
CA ASP A 6 27.00 51.09 53.20
C ASP A 6 26.51 50.87 51.77
N ASN A 7 27.15 51.53 50.79
CA ASN A 7 27.08 51.14 49.38
C ASN A 7 27.90 49.86 49.21
N GLN A 8 27.33 48.71 49.59
CA GLN A 8 27.78 47.42 49.05
C GLN A 8 27.34 47.39 47.58
N PRO A 9 28.24 47.11 46.61
CA PRO A 9 27.80 46.84 45.25
C PRO A 9 26.86 45.65 45.29
N GLU A 10 25.71 45.77 44.61
CA GLU A 10 24.83 44.63 44.39
C GLU A 10 25.63 43.52 43.69
N PRO A 11 25.40 42.24 44.06
CA PRO A 11 26.04 41.15 43.33
C PRO A 11 25.69 41.27 41.85
N GLU A 12 26.68 41.06 40.98
CA GLU A 12 26.41 40.95 39.54
C GLU A 12 25.36 39.84 39.34
N PRO A 13 24.40 40.04 38.41
CA PRO A 13 23.40 39.03 38.12
C PRO A 13 24.11 37.74 37.69
N SER A 14 23.60 36.61 38.18
CA SER A 14 24.17 35.28 37.96
C SER A 14 23.57 34.67 36.69
N ASP A 15 24.41 33.97 35.95
CA ASP A 15 24.14 33.23 34.72
C ASP A 15 25.11 32.03 34.78
N ARG A 16 24.61 30.89 35.26
CA ARG A 16 25.42 29.77 35.77
C ARG A 16 25.91 28.84 34.66
N ASP A 17 25.09 28.58 33.66
CA ASP A 17 25.42 27.77 32.47
C ASP A 17 25.94 28.63 31.31
N GLY A 18 25.73 29.94 31.33
CA GLY A 18 26.34 30.88 30.40
C GLY A 18 25.61 30.98 29.06
N ASP A 19 24.32 30.69 29.04
CA ASP A 19 23.49 30.71 27.82
C ASP A 19 22.93 32.11 27.51
N GLY A 20 22.98 33.05 28.47
CA GLY A 20 22.54 34.43 28.32
C GLY A 20 21.21 34.74 28.99
N TYR A 21 20.53 33.75 29.57
CA TYR A 21 19.47 33.92 30.54
C TYR A 21 20.08 34.11 31.94
N LEU A 22 19.44 34.97 32.75
CA LEU A 22 19.89 35.14 34.14
C LEU A 22 19.20 34.09 35.01
N ASP A 23 19.91 33.52 35.99
CA ASP A 23 19.41 32.48 36.92
C ASP A 23 18.03 32.77 37.54
N GLU A 24 17.61 34.05 37.61
CA GLU A 24 16.32 34.49 38.17
C GLU A 24 15.13 34.40 37.21
N VAL A 25 15.38 34.32 35.91
CA VAL A 25 14.39 34.22 34.82
C VAL A 25 14.55 32.95 33.98
N ASP A 26 15.71 32.32 34.07
CA ASP A 26 16.07 31.07 33.44
C ASP A 26 15.28 29.88 34.03
N GLY A 27 14.62 29.12 33.16
CA GLY A 27 13.85 27.92 33.50
C GLY A 27 14.73 26.74 33.92
N CYS A 28 15.96 26.68 33.39
CA CYS A 28 16.93 25.63 33.63
C CYS A 28 18.33 26.18 33.98
N PRO A 29 18.51 26.84 35.15
CA PRO A 29 19.73 27.60 35.49
C PRO A 29 21.06 26.86 35.66
N ASP A 30 21.12 25.59 35.29
CA ASP A 30 22.33 24.77 35.31
C ASP A 30 22.52 23.99 33.98
N GLU A 31 21.63 24.15 33.01
CA GLU A 31 21.60 23.46 31.71
C GLU A 31 21.41 24.51 30.62
N PRO A 32 22.43 24.76 29.76
CA PRO A 32 22.35 25.85 28.80
C PRO A 32 21.31 25.58 27.72
N GLU A 33 20.56 26.61 27.36
CA GLU A 33 19.75 26.67 26.14
C GLU A 33 20.55 26.28 24.88
N ASP A 34 19.95 25.53 23.96
CA ASP A 34 20.59 25.04 22.74
C ASP A 34 20.39 25.95 21.51
N PHE A 35 19.44 26.89 21.59
CA PHE A 35 19.18 27.95 20.61
C PHE A 35 18.98 27.42 19.19
N ASP A 36 18.10 26.44 19.03
CA ASP A 36 17.73 25.86 17.74
C ASP A 36 16.51 26.56 17.08
N GLY A 37 15.85 27.47 17.80
CA GLY A 37 14.67 28.21 17.35
C GLY A 37 13.35 27.63 17.82
N TRP A 38 13.38 26.55 18.62
CA TRP A 38 12.25 25.97 19.31
C TRP A 38 12.27 26.36 20.77
N ASN A 39 11.21 27.04 21.23
CA ASN A 39 11.01 27.38 22.64
C ASN A 39 12.19 28.08 23.39
N ASP A 40 13.18 28.63 22.66
CA ASP A 40 14.35 29.37 23.18
C ASP A 40 14.10 30.40 24.31
N ASP A 41 12.87 30.89 24.49
CA ASP A 41 12.52 32.00 25.40
C ASP A 41 12.50 31.61 26.89
N ASP A 42 12.51 30.32 27.24
CA ASP A 42 12.45 29.85 28.62
C ASP A 42 13.81 29.50 29.25
N GLY A 43 14.88 29.46 28.45
CA GLY A 43 16.25 29.17 28.91
C GLY A 43 16.44 27.71 29.29
N CYS A 44 15.73 26.80 28.64
CA CYS A 44 15.84 25.37 28.86
C CYS A 44 16.15 24.68 27.53
N PRO A 45 17.17 23.82 27.47
CA PRO A 45 17.40 23.03 26.26
C PRO A 45 16.24 22.07 26.00
N ASP A 46 15.83 21.98 24.75
CA ASP A 46 14.75 21.13 24.25
C ASP A 46 15.33 20.12 23.25
N PRO A 47 16.03 19.05 23.69
CA PRO A 47 16.80 18.15 22.81
C PRO A 47 15.96 17.17 21.95
N ASP A 48 14.63 17.31 21.98
CA ASP A 48 13.61 16.49 21.31
C ASP A 48 12.34 17.34 21.23
N ASN A 49 12.27 18.17 20.19
CA ASN A 49 11.30 19.25 20.06
C ASN A 49 9.86 18.76 19.91
N ASP A 50 9.64 17.70 19.14
CA ASP A 50 8.32 17.13 18.89
C ASP A 50 7.91 15.99 19.84
N ASN A 51 8.84 15.57 20.71
CA ASN A 51 8.65 14.58 21.77
C ASN A 51 8.33 13.18 21.24
N ASP A 52 8.91 12.79 20.11
CA ASP A 52 8.74 11.48 19.50
C ASP A 52 9.77 10.43 19.98
N THR A 53 10.70 10.83 20.86
CA THR A 53 11.79 10.06 21.46
C THR A 53 13.08 9.94 20.64
N ILE A 54 13.13 10.54 19.46
CA ILE A 54 14.33 10.73 18.66
C ILE A 54 14.84 12.14 18.97
N LEU A 55 16.15 12.25 19.22
CA LEU A 55 16.72 13.57 19.53
C LEU A 55 16.87 14.38 18.25
N ASP A 56 16.72 15.70 18.28
CA ASP A 56 16.75 16.55 17.06
C ASP A 56 18.03 16.39 16.23
N VAL A 57 19.13 15.96 16.86
CA VAL A 57 20.42 15.69 16.21
C VAL A 57 20.43 14.43 15.34
N ASP A 58 19.52 13.49 15.63
CA ASP A 58 19.35 12.21 14.95
C ASP A 58 18.00 12.15 14.19
N ASP A 59 17.13 13.16 14.35
CA ASP A 59 15.80 13.29 13.76
C ASP A 59 15.83 14.01 12.39
N ALA A 60 15.20 13.41 11.37
CA ALA A 60 15.07 14.02 10.05
C ALA A 60 13.93 15.05 9.96
N CYS A 61 12.96 15.01 10.87
CA CYS A 61 11.83 15.91 11.01
C CYS A 61 11.66 16.44 12.45
N PRO A 62 12.62 17.17 13.05
CA PRO A 62 12.64 17.54 14.48
C PRO A 62 11.39 18.25 15.05
N ASP A 63 10.53 18.81 14.20
CA ASP A 63 9.32 19.53 14.60
C ASP A 63 8.01 18.73 14.33
N ASN A 64 8.09 17.52 13.77
CA ASN A 64 6.94 16.72 13.37
C ASN A 64 7.11 15.29 13.87
N PRO A 65 6.33 14.87 14.88
CA PRO A 65 6.60 13.62 15.57
C PRO A 65 6.34 12.43 14.66
N GLU A 66 7.25 11.46 14.72
CA GLU A 66 7.13 10.11 14.16
C GLU A 66 5.78 9.45 14.47
N ASP A 67 5.21 8.73 13.50
CA ASP A 67 3.96 7.99 13.63
C ASP A 67 4.15 6.48 13.69
N ILE A 68 4.76 6.02 14.79
CA ILE A 68 5.07 4.61 15.08
C ILE A 68 3.97 3.61 14.64
N ASP A 69 4.15 3.03 13.47
CA ASP A 69 3.22 2.07 12.84
C ASP A 69 3.92 0.82 12.28
N GLY A 70 5.26 0.80 12.29
CA GLY A 70 6.09 -0.28 11.77
C GLY A 70 6.72 -0.01 10.41
N PHE A 71 6.47 1.14 9.81
CA PHE A 71 7.09 1.65 8.60
C PHE A 71 8.05 2.80 8.94
N GLU A 72 9.28 2.73 8.42
CA GLU A 72 10.33 3.76 8.57
C GLU A 72 10.55 4.44 9.95
N ASP A 73 10.01 3.91 11.08
CA ASP A 73 9.96 4.43 12.49
C ASP A 73 11.27 4.93 13.16
N THR A 74 12.39 4.97 12.45
CA THR A 74 13.73 5.27 12.99
C THR A 74 14.33 6.55 12.44
N ASP A 75 13.67 7.22 11.49
CA ASP A 75 14.17 8.46 10.93
C ASP A 75 13.54 9.72 11.55
N GLY A 76 12.49 9.57 12.37
CA GLY A 76 11.86 10.68 13.09
C GLY A 76 10.85 11.45 12.25
N CYS A 77 10.52 10.95 11.07
CA CYS A 77 9.57 11.60 10.17
C CYS A 77 8.26 10.81 10.12
N PRO A 78 7.10 11.46 10.28
CA PRO A 78 5.84 10.78 10.10
C PRO A 78 5.59 10.43 8.64
N ASP A 79 5.20 9.18 8.39
CA ASP A 79 4.88 8.60 7.08
C ASP A 79 3.37 8.36 6.95
N SER A 80 2.61 9.43 6.76
CA SER A 80 1.13 9.37 6.71
C SER A 80 0.50 8.62 5.50
N ASP A 81 1.33 8.04 4.65
CA ASP A 81 1.02 7.34 3.38
C ASP A 81 2.28 6.55 2.98
N ASN A 82 2.44 5.38 3.60
CA ASN A 82 3.66 4.58 3.61
C ASN A 82 4.08 4.11 2.20
N ASP A 83 3.14 3.62 1.39
CA ASP A 83 3.42 3.13 0.04
C ASP A 83 3.29 4.19 -1.05
N ARG A 84 2.77 5.38 -0.69
CA ARG A 84 2.73 6.59 -1.52
C ARG A 84 1.81 6.45 -2.72
N ASP A 85 0.72 5.72 -2.56
CA ASP A 85 -0.34 5.59 -3.55
C ASP A 85 -1.31 6.79 -3.57
N GLY A 86 -1.31 7.59 -2.49
CA GLY A 86 -2.15 8.77 -2.29
C GLY A 86 -3.34 8.58 -1.33
N ILE A 87 -3.50 7.40 -0.74
CA ILE A 87 -4.47 7.04 0.28
C ILE A 87 -3.74 6.96 1.63
N PRO A 88 -4.03 7.87 2.58
CA PRO A 88 -3.39 7.83 3.89
C PRO A 88 -3.69 6.54 4.65
N ASP A 89 -2.71 5.98 5.34
CA ASP A 89 -2.76 4.64 5.98
C ASP A 89 -4.03 4.38 6.82
N PRO A 90 -4.59 5.36 7.57
CA PRO A 90 -5.84 5.12 8.32
C PRO A 90 -7.08 4.86 7.45
N ARG A 91 -6.97 5.03 6.13
CA ARG A 91 -8.02 4.83 5.12
C ARG A 91 -7.63 3.81 4.05
N ASP A 92 -6.44 3.23 4.16
CA ASP A 92 -5.89 2.26 3.25
C ASP A 92 -6.00 0.86 3.90
N ASP A 93 -6.63 -0.08 3.19
CA ASP A 93 -6.75 -1.46 3.65
C ASP A 93 -5.42 -2.25 3.47
N CYS A 94 -4.51 -1.74 2.63
CA CYS A 94 -3.20 -2.28 2.31
C CYS A 94 -2.08 -1.22 2.45
N PRO A 95 -1.83 -0.64 3.64
CA PRO A 95 -0.98 0.54 3.89
C PRO A 95 0.53 0.33 3.67
N ASN A 96 0.95 -0.69 2.94
CA ASN A 96 2.34 -0.98 2.62
C ASN A 96 2.48 -1.56 1.19
N ASP A 97 1.38 -1.73 0.48
CA ASP A 97 1.31 -2.37 -0.82
C ASP A 97 0.52 -1.40 -1.74
N PRO A 98 1.20 -0.67 -2.64
CA PRO A 98 0.57 0.44 -3.34
C PRO A 98 -0.49 -0.03 -4.35
N GLU A 99 -1.60 0.69 -4.39
CA GLU A 99 -2.64 0.61 -5.43
C GLU A 99 -2.06 0.69 -6.86
N ASP A 100 -2.62 -0.10 -7.79
CA ASP A 100 -2.16 -0.16 -9.19
C ASP A 100 -2.93 0.78 -10.16
N LEU A 101 -4.02 1.40 -9.67
CA LEU A 101 -4.76 2.51 -10.29
C LEU A 101 -5.24 2.19 -11.71
N ASP A 102 -5.83 1.02 -11.90
CA ASP A 102 -6.33 0.57 -13.20
C ASP A 102 -7.82 0.91 -13.45
N GLY A 103 -8.52 1.42 -12.43
CA GLY A 103 -9.94 1.77 -12.46
C GLY A 103 -10.87 0.70 -11.88
N TRP A 104 -10.32 -0.37 -11.33
CA TRP A 104 -10.98 -1.41 -10.56
C TRP A 104 -10.65 -1.25 -9.08
N GLU A 105 -11.70 -1.18 -8.25
CA GLU A 105 -11.62 -1.08 -6.78
C GLU A 105 -10.60 -0.08 -6.14
N ASP A 106 -9.99 0.85 -6.90
CA ASP A 106 -9.01 1.91 -6.53
C ASP A 106 -9.27 2.73 -5.23
N ASP A 107 -10.47 2.64 -4.64
CA ASP A 107 -10.85 3.42 -3.45
C ASP A 107 -10.42 2.76 -2.12
N ASP A 108 -9.98 1.49 -2.12
CA ASP A 108 -9.59 0.76 -0.90
C ASP A 108 -8.07 0.74 -0.62
N GLY A 109 -7.25 1.09 -1.62
CA GLY A 109 -5.79 1.18 -1.52
C GLY A 109 -5.06 -0.16 -1.69
N CYS A 110 -5.78 -1.23 -2.04
CA CYS A 110 -5.19 -2.54 -2.23
C CYS A 110 -4.96 -2.83 -3.72
N PRO A 111 -3.76 -3.26 -4.13
CA PRO A 111 -3.53 -3.64 -5.52
C PRO A 111 -4.35 -4.87 -5.89
N ASP A 112 -5.05 -4.79 -7.01
CA ASP A 112 -5.86 -5.86 -7.60
C ASP A 112 -5.22 -6.37 -8.91
N PRO A 113 -4.15 -7.20 -8.87
CA PRO A 113 -3.43 -7.61 -10.07
C PRO A 113 -4.15 -8.66 -10.94
N ASP A 114 -5.36 -9.09 -10.55
CA ASP A 114 -6.26 -10.06 -11.20
C ASP A 114 -7.71 -9.73 -10.82
N ASN A 115 -8.25 -8.66 -11.41
CA ASN A 115 -9.53 -8.06 -11.02
C ASN A 115 -10.74 -9.01 -11.03
N ASP A 116 -10.73 -10.07 -11.84
CA ASP A 116 -11.85 -11.01 -11.95
C ASP A 116 -11.60 -12.39 -11.33
N ASP A 117 -10.46 -12.55 -10.65
CA ASP A 117 -10.06 -13.73 -9.88
C ASP A 117 -10.02 -15.03 -10.71
N ASP A 118 -9.75 -14.95 -12.01
CA ASP A 118 -9.69 -16.14 -12.87
C ASP A 118 -8.31 -16.85 -12.85
N GLY A 119 -7.29 -16.18 -12.32
CA GLY A 119 -5.92 -16.65 -12.21
C GLY A 119 -4.97 -16.16 -13.32
N ILE A 120 -5.43 -15.29 -14.22
CA ILE A 120 -4.66 -14.60 -15.24
C ILE A 120 -4.56 -13.12 -14.84
N LEU A 121 -3.33 -12.63 -14.66
CA LEU A 121 -3.12 -11.24 -14.22
C LEU A 121 -3.62 -10.25 -15.28
N ASP A 122 -4.13 -9.08 -14.88
CA ASP A 122 -4.71 -8.09 -15.81
C ASP A 122 -3.75 -7.66 -16.94
N VAL A 123 -2.44 -7.69 -16.67
CA VAL A 123 -1.39 -7.38 -17.64
C VAL A 123 -1.29 -8.39 -18.79
N ASP A 124 -1.72 -9.62 -18.54
CA ASP A 124 -1.75 -10.75 -19.47
C ASP A 124 -3.19 -11.11 -19.92
N ASP A 125 -4.21 -10.49 -19.33
CA ASP A 125 -5.63 -10.72 -19.57
C ASP A 125 -6.20 -9.82 -20.70
N SER A 126 -6.88 -10.43 -21.68
CA SER A 126 -7.52 -9.67 -22.79
C SER A 126 -8.92 -9.14 -22.43
N CYS A 127 -9.54 -9.68 -21.40
CA CYS A 127 -10.80 -9.29 -20.80
C CYS A 127 -10.69 -9.11 -19.28
N PRO A 128 -9.87 -8.18 -18.74
CA PRO A 128 -9.50 -8.07 -17.32
C PRO A 128 -10.62 -7.90 -16.28
N ASN A 129 -11.89 -7.90 -16.68
CA ASN A 129 -13.03 -7.71 -15.76
C ASN A 129 -14.11 -8.77 -16.05
N GLN A 130 -13.76 -9.86 -16.73
CA GLN A 130 -14.64 -10.92 -17.17
C GLN A 130 -13.90 -12.26 -17.07
N PRO A 131 -14.25 -13.09 -16.08
CA PRO A 131 -13.45 -14.27 -15.79
C PRO A 131 -13.47 -15.28 -16.94
N GLU A 132 -12.32 -15.89 -17.19
CA GLU A 132 -12.11 -16.98 -18.12
C GLU A 132 -13.03 -18.18 -17.83
N THR A 133 -13.43 -18.83 -18.92
CA THR A 133 -14.11 -20.12 -18.92
C THR A 133 -13.15 -21.25 -19.29
N PHE A 134 -12.49 -21.86 -18.32
CA PHE A 134 -11.59 -23.02 -18.52
C PHE A 134 -12.30 -24.25 -19.14
N ASN A 135 -12.40 -24.28 -20.47
CA ASN A 135 -13.19 -25.24 -21.25
C ASN A 135 -12.37 -25.95 -22.35
N GLY A 136 -11.10 -25.55 -22.54
CA GLY A 136 -10.18 -26.11 -23.53
C GLY A 136 -10.13 -25.33 -24.85
N VAL A 137 -10.83 -24.20 -24.94
CA VAL A 137 -10.75 -23.22 -26.01
C VAL A 137 -10.12 -21.98 -25.40
N ASP A 138 -9.07 -21.49 -26.04
CA ASP A 138 -8.36 -20.23 -25.72
C ASP A 138 -8.13 -19.86 -24.23
N ASP A 139 -8.15 -20.85 -23.30
CA ASP A 139 -8.01 -20.77 -21.82
C ASP A 139 -6.79 -20.01 -21.23
N THR A 140 -6.02 -19.32 -22.06
CA THR A 140 -4.86 -18.51 -21.68
C THR A 140 -5.00 -17.05 -22.11
N ASP A 141 -6.10 -16.66 -22.73
CA ASP A 141 -6.32 -15.29 -23.20
C ASP A 141 -7.11 -14.42 -22.21
N GLY A 142 -7.67 -15.03 -21.15
CA GLY A 142 -8.38 -14.32 -20.07
C GLY A 142 -9.82 -13.96 -20.44
N CYS A 143 -10.33 -14.45 -21.57
CA CYS A 143 -11.63 -14.05 -22.06
C CYS A 143 -12.65 -15.18 -21.97
N PRO A 144 -13.89 -14.91 -21.51
CA PRO A 144 -14.92 -15.92 -21.50
C PRO A 144 -15.26 -16.36 -22.93
N ASP A 145 -15.08 -17.65 -23.18
CA ASP A 145 -15.40 -18.28 -24.43
C ASP A 145 -16.85 -18.74 -24.50
N SER A 146 -17.44 -18.57 -25.68
CA SER A 146 -18.76 -19.13 -25.96
C SER A 146 -18.63 -20.65 -26.15
N ALA A 147 -18.97 -21.42 -25.11
CA ALA A 147 -18.96 -22.88 -25.17
C ALA A 147 -19.89 -23.39 -26.29
N LEU A 148 -19.33 -24.08 -27.28
CA LEU A 148 -20.10 -24.87 -28.25
C LEU A 148 -20.56 -26.20 -27.63
N VAL A 149 -20.04 -26.55 -26.46
CA VAL A 149 -20.28 -27.79 -25.74
C VAL A 149 -20.61 -27.51 -24.27
N THR A 150 -21.87 -27.74 -23.89
CA THR A 150 -22.32 -27.61 -22.50
C THR A 150 -22.44 -28.98 -21.83
N VAL A 151 -21.84 -29.15 -20.66
CA VAL A 151 -22.02 -30.36 -19.83
C VAL A 151 -23.16 -30.16 -18.84
N THR A 152 -24.18 -30.99 -18.96
CA THR A 152 -25.25 -31.09 -17.95
C THR A 152 -25.04 -32.31 -17.05
N CYS A 153 -25.90 -32.48 -16.05
CA CYS A 153 -25.81 -33.58 -15.10
C CYS A 153 -25.92 -34.98 -15.76
N ASP A 154 -26.55 -35.09 -16.93
CA ASP A 154 -26.86 -36.37 -17.59
C ASP A 154 -26.43 -36.47 -19.06
N ARG A 155 -26.00 -35.36 -19.68
CA ARG A 155 -25.58 -35.36 -21.09
C ARG A 155 -24.64 -34.20 -21.43
N ILE A 156 -23.94 -34.38 -22.54
CA ILE A 156 -23.22 -33.32 -23.25
C ILE A 156 -24.18 -32.73 -24.30
N GLU A 157 -24.39 -31.43 -24.26
CA GLU A 157 -25.15 -30.66 -25.24
C GLU A 157 -24.17 -29.94 -26.19
N ILE A 158 -24.46 -29.96 -27.48
CA ILE A 158 -23.62 -29.35 -28.52
C ILE A 158 -24.48 -28.29 -29.22
N ASP A 159 -24.00 -27.05 -29.25
CA ASP A 159 -24.74 -25.89 -29.76
C ASP A 159 -24.44 -25.54 -31.24
N ASP A 160 -23.55 -26.29 -31.90
CA ASP A 160 -23.29 -26.22 -33.34
C ASP A 160 -23.43 -27.59 -34.04
N ARG A 161 -23.05 -27.71 -35.31
CA ARG A 161 -23.23 -28.90 -36.14
C ARG A 161 -21.89 -29.46 -36.60
N ILE A 162 -21.80 -30.78 -36.58
CA ILE A 162 -20.69 -31.50 -37.22
C ILE A 162 -21.00 -31.67 -38.71
N TYR A 163 -20.11 -31.18 -39.56
CA TYR A 163 -20.25 -31.21 -41.00
C TYR A 163 -19.35 -32.28 -41.63
N PHE A 164 -19.92 -33.03 -42.57
CA PHE A 164 -19.22 -34.06 -43.34
C PHE A 164 -19.15 -33.67 -44.82
N GLU A 165 -18.12 -34.13 -45.52
CA GLU A 165 -18.08 -34.08 -46.98
C GLU A 165 -19.29 -34.83 -47.57
N THR A 166 -19.74 -34.42 -48.75
CA THR A 166 -20.96 -35.00 -49.34
C THR A 166 -20.78 -36.50 -49.61
N ASP A 167 -21.71 -37.33 -49.11
CA ASP A 167 -21.67 -38.79 -49.24
C ASP A 167 -20.37 -39.43 -48.72
N SER A 168 -19.79 -38.85 -47.65
CA SER A 168 -18.52 -39.29 -47.08
C SER A 168 -18.55 -39.22 -45.54
N ASP A 169 -17.75 -40.07 -44.91
CA ASP A 169 -17.43 -40.06 -43.48
C ASP A 169 -16.29 -39.09 -43.12
N VAL A 170 -15.76 -38.35 -44.10
CA VAL A 170 -14.72 -37.33 -43.88
C VAL A 170 -15.35 -36.08 -43.27
N ILE A 171 -14.85 -35.69 -42.09
CA ILE A 171 -15.27 -34.49 -41.37
C ILE A 171 -14.67 -33.25 -42.05
N GLN A 172 -15.48 -32.22 -42.27
CA GLN A 172 -15.03 -30.94 -42.82
C GLN A 172 -14.24 -30.15 -41.76
N PRO A 173 -13.14 -29.46 -42.14
CA PRO A 173 -12.32 -28.67 -41.21
C PRO A 173 -13.08 -27.63 -40.38
N ARG A 174 -14.20 -27.11 -40.90
CA ARG A 174 -15.06 -26.18 -40.16
C ARG A 174 -15.70 -26.77 -38.89
N SER A 175 -15.69 -28.09 -38.72
CA SER A 175 -16.21 -28.75 -37.51
C SER A 175 -15.14 -28.95 -36.44
N PHE A 176 -13.87 -28.66 -36.73
CA PHE A 176 -12.77 -28.96 -35.82
C PHE A 176 -12.80 -28.14 -34.53
N PRO A 177 -13.16 -26.84 -34.50
CA PRO A 177 -13.30 -26.10 -33.24
C PRO A 177 -14.25 -26.80 -32.26
N LEU A 178 -15.47 -27.08 -32.70
CA LEU A 178 -16.46 -27.84 -31.91
C LEU A 178 -15.93 -29.22 -31.44
N LEU A 179 -15.25 -29.96 -32.31
CA LEU A 179 -14.76 -31.29 -31.98
C LEU A 179 -13.57 -31.26 -31.01
N ASN A 180 -12.74 -30.22 -31.06
CA ASN A 180 -11.64 -30.02 -30.13
C ASN A 180 -12.17 -29.70 -28.74
N GLU A 181 -13.15 -28.80 -28.63
CA GLU A 181 -13.83 -28.48 -27.37
C GLU A 181 -14.52 -29.72 -26.78
N LEU A 182 -15.27 -30.46 -27.59
CA LEU A 182 -15.89 -31.72 -27.17
C LEU A 182 -14.84 -32.71 -26.63
N ALA A 183 -13.68 -32.81 -27.29
CA ALA A 183 -12.60 -33.68 -26.85
C ALA A 183 -11.98 -33.21 -25.53
N ALA A 184 -11.77 -31.91 -25.34
CA ALA A 184 -11.25 -31.33 -24.10
C ALA A 184 -12.19 -31.62 -22.92
N VAL A 185 -13.49 -31.37 -23.09
CA VAL A 185 -14.53 -31.70 -22.11
C VAL A 185 -14.49 -33.19 -21.74
N MET A 186 -14.39 -34.08 -22.72
CA MET A 186 -14.34 -35.53 -22.48
C MET A 186 -13.05 -35.98 -21.75
N ILE A 187 -11.96 -35.24 -21.87
CA ILE A 187 -10.69 -35.53 -21.16
C ILE A 187 -10.77 -35.02 -19.71
N MET A 188 -11.34 -33.83 -19.49
CA MET A 188 -11.43 -33.20 -18.17
C MET A 188 -12.46 -33.89 -17.26
N ARG A 189 -13.54 -34.40 -17.85
CA ARG A 189 -14.67 -35.03 -17.13
C ARG A 189 -14.74 -36.53 -17.39
N ASP A 190 -13.79 -37.27 -16.82
CA ASP A 190 -13.75 -38.74 -16.93
C ASP A 190 -14.96 -39.45 -16.29
N ASP A 191 -15.65 -38.75 -15.38
CA ASP A 191 -16.87 -39.16 -14.70
C ASP A 191 -18.09 -39.28 -15.63
N ILE A 192 -18.08 -38.64 -16.79
CA ILE A 192 -19.17 -38.71 -17.80
C ILE A 192 -19.05 -39.96 -18.67
N LEU A 193 -17.90 -40.64 -18.69
CA LEU A 193 -17.62 -41.77 -19.57
C LEU A 193 -18.03 -43.14 -19.00
N LEU A 194 -18.80 -43.19 -17.89
CA LEU A 194 -19.15 -44.42 -17.16
C LEU A 194 -20.66 -44.75 -17.17
#